data_AF-A0A0G2FIB2-F1
#
_entry.id   AF-A0A0G2FIB2-F1
#
_cell.length_a   1.000
_cell.length_b   1.000
_cell.length_c   1.000
_cell.angle_alpha   90.00
_cell.angle_beta   90.00
_cell.angle_gamma   90.00
#
_symmetry.space_group_name_H-M   'P 1'
#
loop_
_entity.id
_entity.type
_entity.pdbx_description
1 polymer ?
#
loop_
_entity_poly.entity_id
_entity_poly.type
_entity_poly.pdbx_seq_one_letter_code
_entity_poly.pdbx_strand_id
1 'polypeptide(L)'
;MQGKQRDIDLVTYAHPGPGAGAMNILEWAFGKRMTPAERLRKNQRSLDKAIRELDQVRVKLEKQEKTLVTQIRQSAQKNQMGAAKIQAKDLVRTRRYIEKFYGMRSQLQKISLRLQTYRTNEQMMQAMKGATMALGSMNKSMNLPQLQRIAMEFERENDIMDQRQEMMDDAIDDAMDTGVEEEGDEVVEQVLEEIGVDLSQSLGETPSGLPTTAVAEGKVAQAIGSGGGGGGGFDAGDDDLQARLDSLRR
;
A
#
# COMPACT_ATOMS: atom_id res chain seq x y z
N MET A 1 85.77 -13.23 30.66
CA MET A 1 84.46 -13.90 30.67
C MET A 1 83.51 -13.10 31.56
N GLN A 2 82.25 -13.10 31.14
CA GLN A 2 81.08 -12.35 31.62
C GLN A 2 81.01 -12.02 33.12
N GLY A 3 80.66 -10.77 33.43
CA GLY A 3 80.25 -10.29 34.75
C GLY A 3 79.27 -9.15 34.59
N LYS A 4 78.00 -9.42 34.88
CA LYS A 4 76.80 -8.61 34.64
C LYS A 4 76.78 -7.38 35.56
N GLN A 5 76.93 -6.19 34.98
CA GLN A 5 76.77 -4.91 35.66
C GLN A 5 75.29 -4.70 36.01
N ARG A 6 75.02 -4.40 37.27
CA ARG A 6 73.71 -4.00 37.78
C ARG A 6 73.53 -2.49 37.66
N ASP A 7 72.25 -2.13 37.62
CA ASP A 7 71.64 -0.94 38.19
C ASP A 7 71.38 0.28 37.28
N ILE A 8 70.11 0.71 37.42
CA ILE A 8 69.50 2.02 37.25
C ILE A 8 69.05 2.40 35.83
N ASP A 9 67.88 1.85 35.46
CA ASP A 9 66.97 2.53 34.55
C ASP A 9 66.66 3.93 35.08
N LEU A 10 67.26 4.93 34.43
CA LEU A 10 66.84 6.32 34.49
C LEU A 10 65.46 6.44 33.83
N VAL A 11 64.42 6.11 34.60
CA VAL A 11 63.05 6.55 34.30
C VAL A 11 63.01 8.04 34.54
N THR A 12 63.37 8.78 33.50
CA THR A 12 63.19 10.22 33.43
C THR A 12 61.68 10.47 33.43
N TYR A 13 61.21 11.11 34.50
CA TYR A 13 59.87 11.68 34.60
C TYR A 13 59.61 12.61 33.40
N ALA A 14 58.82 12.16 32.44
CA ALA A 14 58.15 13.01 31.48
C ALA A 14 56.67 13.06 31.85
N HIS A 15 56.30 14.09 32.61
CA HIS A 15 54.91 14.47 32.81
C HIS A 15 54.20 14.59 31.45
N PRO A 16 53.07 13.90 31.21
CA PRO A 16 52.20 14.26 30.11
C PRO A 16 51.47 15.57 30.50
N GLY A 17 51.67 16.61 29.69
CA GLY A 17 50.99 17.90 29.84
C GLY A 17 49.45 17.75 29.78
N PRO A 18 48.69 18.61 30.47
CA PRO A 18 47.25 18.51 30.58
C PRO A 18 46.60 19.07 29.31
N GLY A 19 46.40 18.24 28.28
CA GLY A 19 45.81 18.70 27.02
C GLY A 19 44.98 17.70 26.24
N ALA A 20 44.99 16.41 26.58
CA ALA A 20 44.35 15.35 25.78
C ALA A 20 43.24 14.56 26.49
N GLY A 21 42.81 14.99 27.69
CA GLY A 21 41.77 14.32 28.48
C GLY A 21 40.37 14.94 28.39
N ALA A 22 40.27 16.21 28.01
CA ALA A 22 39.00 16.95 28.09
C ALA A 22 37.98 16.56 27.00
N MET A 23 38.44 16.14 25.81
CA MET A 23 37.53 15.73 24.72
C MET A 23 36.88 14.35 24.92
N ASN A 24 37.43 13.48 25.79
CA ASN A 24 36.88 12.14 26.04
C ASN A 24 36.00 12.06 27.30
N ILE A 25 36.23 12.92 28.30
CA ILE A 25 35.46 12.90 29.56
C ILE A 25 34.06 13.51 29.40
N LEU A 26 33.92 14.56 28.58
CA LEU A 26 32.62 15.13 28.20
C LEU A 26 31.78 14.16 27.36
N GLU A 27 32.41 13.31 26.55
CA GLU A 27 31.75 12.33 25.68
C GLU A 27 31.24 11.11 26.46
N TRP A 28 31.95 10.70 27.52
CA TRP A 28 31.54 9.63 28.44
C TRP A 28 30.42 10.06 29.39
N ALA A 29 30.45 11.30 29.89
CA ALA A 29 29.49 11.81 30.88
C ALA A 29 28.13 12.27 30.28
N PHE A 30 28.10 12.73 29.01
CA PHE A 30 26.87 13.23 28.39
C PHE A 30 26.23 12.26 27.38
N GLY A 31 26.86 11.12 27.10
CA GLY A 31 26.49 10.24 26.01
C GLY A 31 26.68 10.95 24.66
N LYS A 32 27.13 10.23 23.63
CA LYS A 32 27.20 10.79 22.27
C LYS A 32 25.81 11.30 21.88
N ARG A 33 25.60 12.62 21.92
CA ARG A 33 24.41 13.25 21.36
C ARG A 33 24.42 12.91 19.89
N MET A 34 23.52 12.01 19.50
CA MET A 34 23.52 11.43 18.16
C MET A 34 23.50 12.55 17.12
N THR A 35 24.55 12.58 16.30
CA THR A 35 24.69 13.62 15.28
C THR A 35 23.51 13.52 14.30
N PRO A 36 23.08 14.61 13.65
CA PRO A 36 22.01 14.56 12.66
C PRO A 36 22.25 13.48 11.60
N ALA A 37 23.50 13.34 11.13
CA ALA A 37 23.89 12.30 10.18
C ALA A 37 23.74 10.87 10.72
N GLU A 38 24.05 10.62 12.00
CA GLU A 38 23.83 9.33 12.64
C GLU A 38 22.34 9.02 12.84
N ARG A 39 21.50 10.04 13.11
CA ARG A 39 20.03 9.88 13.16
C ARG A 39 19.47 9.49 11.80
N LEU A 40 19.88 10.17 10.72
CA LEU A 40 19.46 9.81 9.36
C LEU A 40 19.88 8.37 9.02
N ARG A 41 21.11 7.96 9.38
CA ARG A 41 21.57 6.57 9.22
C ARG A 41 20.76 5.55 10.04
N LYS A 42 20.37 5.90 11.27
CA LYS A 42 19.55 5.03 12.12
C LYS A 42 18.13 4.91 11.56
N ASN A 43 17.53 6.02 11.13
CA ASN A 43 16.19 6.06 10.54
C ASN A 43 16.17 5.26 9.24
N GLN A 44 17.18 5.39 8.37
CA GLN A 44 17.31 4.58 7.16
C GLN A 44 17.28 3.09 7.46
N ARG A 45 18.11 2.63 8.40
CA ARG A 45 18.11 1.22 8.82
C ARG A 45 16.78 0.78 9.42
N SER A 46 16.10 1.66 10.15
CA SER A 46 14.77 1.38 10.70
C SER A 46 13.73 1.23 9.60
N LEU A 47 13.76 2.09 8.58
CA LEU A 47 12.89 1.99 7.40
C LEU A 47 13.16 0.71 6.61
N ASP A 48 14.43 0.37 6.35
CA ASP A 48 14.80 -0.87 5.65
C ASP A 48 14.33 -2.11 6.41
N LYS A 49 14.40 -2.07 7.75
CA LYS A 49 13.89 -3.15 8.62
C LYS A 49 12.37 -3.23 8.52
N ALA A 50 11.66 -2.11 8.61
CA ALA A 50 10.21 -2.06 8.48
C ALA A 50 9.73 -2.57 7.12
N ILE A 51 10.40 -2.20 6.02
CA ILE A 51 10.10 -2.71 4.67
C ILE A 51 10.20 -4.24 4.62
N ARG A 52 11.26 -4.83 5.20
CA ARG A 52 11.43 -6.29 5.27
C ARG A 52 10.36 -6.95 6.15
N GLU A 53 10.00 -6.33 7.26
CA GLU A 53 8.93 -6.84 8.14
C GLU A 53 7.57 -6.81 7.42
N LEU A 54 7.26 -5.74 6.68
CA LEU A 54 6.05 -5.68 5.82
C LEU A 54 6.05 -6.80 4.78
N ASP A 55 7.18 -7.03 4.10
CA ASP A 55 7.31 -8.12 3.11
C ASP A 55 7.08 -9.50 3.76
N GLN A 56 7.60 -9.72 4.97
CA GLN A 56 7.38 -10.98 5.70
C GLN A 56 5.92 -11.17 6.09
N VAL A 57 5.25 -10.12 6.56
CA VAL A 57 3.81 -10.18 6.91
C VAL A 57 2.98 -10.43 5.65
N ARG A 58 3.27 -9.75 4.54
CA ARG A 58 2.62 -9.98 3.25
C ARG A 58 2.71 -11.45 2.82
N VAL A 59 3.90 -12.04 2.84
CA VAL A 59 4.09 -13.47 2.48
C VAL A 59 3.31 -14.41 3.40
N LYS A 60 3.12 -14.06 4.69
CA LYS A 60 2.26 -14.84 5.59
C LYS A 60 0.80 -14.72 5.20
N LEU A 61 0.33 -13.52 4.85
CA LEU A 61 -1.04 -13.29 4.39
C LEU A 61 -1.32 -14.00 3.04
N GLU A 62 -0.38 -13.98 2.09
CA GLU A 62 -0.49 -14.74 0.82
C GLU A 62 -0.61 -16.27 1.06
N LYS A 63 0.07 -16.80 2.09
CA LYS A 63 -0.08 -18.22 2.48
C LYS A 63 -1.43 -18.49 3.13
N GLN A 64 -1.90 -17.56 3.98
CA GLN A 64 -3.22 -17.64 4.60
C GLN A 64 -4.32 -17.57 3.55
N GLU A 65 -4.20 -16.70 2.54
CA GLU A 65 -5.10 -16.60 1.39
C GLU A 65 -5.26 -17.96 0.70
N LYS A 66 -4.15 -18.62 0.34
CA LYS A 66 -4.18 -19.96 -0.30
C LYS A 66 -4.86 -21.02 0.58
N THR A 67 -4.66 -20.91 1.90
CA THR A 67 -5.28 -21.81 2.86
C THR A 67 -6.79 -21.56 2.95
N LEU A 68 -7.22 -20.29 3.00
CA LEU A 68 -8.63 -19.89 2.99
C LEU A 68 -9.32 -20.37 1.71
N VAL A 69 -8.72 -20.21 0.53
CA VAL A 69 -9.25 -20.74 -0.74
C VAL A 69 -9.49 -22.25 -0.65
N THR A 70 -8.55 -22.99 -0.08
CA THR A 70 -8.69 -24.45 0.10
C THR A 70 -9.80 -24.78 1.10
N GLN A 71 -9.92 -24.04 2.20
CA GLN A 71 -10.96 -24.24 3.22
C GLN A 71 -12.35 -23.92 2.67
N ILE A 72 -12.50 -22.83 1.91
CA ILE A 72 -13.75 -22.46 1.24
C ILE A 72 -14.21 -23.58 0.32
N ARG A 73 -13.30 -24.12 -0.50
CA ARG A 73 -13.61 -25.26 -1.39
C ARG A 73 -14.05 -26.49 -0.60
N GLN A 74 -13.38 -26.81 0.52
CA GLN A 74 -13.76 -27.94 1.37
C GLN A 74 -15.11 -27.75 2.06
N SER A 75 -15.40 -26.55 2.56
CA SER A 75 -16.67 -26.22 3.20
C SER A 75 -17.83 -26.21 2.20
N ALA A 76 -17.58 -25.74 0.97
CA ALA A 76 -18.52 -25.84 -0.13
C ALA A 76 -18.84 -27.30 -0.51
N GLN A 77 -17.82 -28.15 -0.69
CA GLN A 77 -18.01 -29.58 -0.98
C GLN A 77 -18.80 -30.32 0.09
N LYS A 78 -18.71 -29.87 1.36
CA LYS A 78 -19.48 -30.42 2.49
C LYS A 78 -20.89 -29.83 2.59
N ASN A 79 -21.33 -29.03 1.62
CA ASN A 79 -22.60 -28.28 1.63
C ASN A 79 -22.76 -27.34 2.85
N GLN A 80 -21.66 -26.85 3.42
CA GLN A 80 -21.66 -25.93 4.56
C GLN A 80 -21.60 -24.47 4.09
N MET A 81 -22.64 -24.03 3.38
CA MET A 81 -22.65 -22.70 2.72
C MET A 81 -22.50 -21.52 3.69
N GLY A 82 -23.05 -21.62 4.90
CA GLY A 82 -22.85 -20.59 5.94
C GLY A 82 -21.39 -20.42 6.34
N ALA A 83 -20.65 -21.53 6.49
CA ALA A 83 -19.22 -21.50 6.80
C ALA A 83 -18.40 -20.98 5.61
N ALA A 84 -18.75 -21.40 4.38
CA ALA A 84 -18.11 -20.92 3.16
C ALA A 84 -18.27 -19.40 2.97
N LYS A 85 -19.45 -18.84 3.26
CA LYS A 85 -19.70 -17.39 3.18
C LYS A 85 -18.86 -16.59 4.18
N ILE A 86 -18.72 -17.09 5.42
CA ILE A 86 -17.87 -16.45 6.44
C ILE A 86 -16.40 -16.49 6.01
N GLN A 87 -15.91 -17.65 5.57
CA GLN A 87 -14.54 -17.80 5.10
C GLN A 87 -14.24 -16.95 3.87
N ALA A 88 -15.21 -16.78 2.96
CA ALA A 88 -15.08 -15.90 1.81
C ALA A 88 -14.97 -14.42 2.21
N LYS A 89 -15.72 -13.96 3.23
CA LYS A 89 -15.52 -12.61 3.79
C LYS A 89 -14.10 -12.43 4.35
N ASP A 90 -13.57 -13.43 5.04
CA ASP A 90 -12.19 -13.40 5.54
C ASP A 90 -11.15 -13.42 4.42
N LEU A 91 -11.43 -14.09 3.31
CA LEU A 91 -10.59 -14.08 2.11
C LEU A 91 -10.54 -12.68 1.47
N VAL A 92 -11.68 -12.01 1.30
CA VAL A 92 -11.75 -10.64 0.77
C VAL A 92 -10.94 -9.68 1.65
N ARG A 93 -11.10 -9.75 2.98
CA ARG A 93 -10.29 -8.96 3.93
C ARG A 93 -8.81 -9.23 3.80
N THR A 94 -8.43 -10.50 3.68
CA THR A 94 -7.03 -10.90 3.53
C THR A 94 -6.42 -10.32 2.25
N ARG A 95 -7.13 -10.38 1.11
CA ARG A 95 -6.71 -9.79 -0.17
C ARG A 95 -6.53 -8.26 -0.05
N ARG A 96 -7.50 -7.56 0.57
CA ARG A 96 -7.38 -6.11 0.83
C ARG A 96 -6.19 -5.77 1.72
N TYR A 97 -5.91 -6.57 2.75
CA TYR A 97 -4.72 -6.36 3.57
C TYR A 97 -3.44 -6.55 2.75
N ILE A 98 -3.35 -7.58 1.91
CA ILE A 98 -2.18 -7.78 1.02
C ILE A 98 -1.96 -6.54 0.15
N GLU A 99 -3.01 -6.00 -0.47
CA GLU A 99 -2.95 -4.76 -1.26
C GLU A 99 -2.50 -3.56 -0.43
N LYS A 100 -3.07 -3.37 0.76
CA LYS A 100 -2.65 -2.32 1.69
C LYS A 100 -1.17 -2.44 2.09
N PHE A 101 -0.66 -3.67 2.26
CA PHE A 101 0.76 -3.91 2.51
C PHE A 101 1.64 -3.55 1.31
N TYR A 102 1.18 -3.73 0.06
CA TYR A 102 1.88 -3.21 -1.12
C TYR A 102 1.92 -1.68 -1.14
N GLY A 103 0.79 -1.01 -0.85
CA GLY A 103 0.73 0.45 -0.75
C GLY A 103 1.68 0.99 0.34
N MET A 104 1.61 0.44 1.55
CA MET A 104 2.49 0.82 2.66
C MET A 104 3.98 0.57 2.34
N ARG A 105 4.31 -0.54 1.68
CA ARG A 105 5.69 -0.81 1.24
C ARG A 105 6.16 0.29 0.28
N SER A 106 5.35 0.63 -0.71
CA SER A 106 5.65 1.68 -1.69
C SER A 106 5.89 3.02 -1.00
N GLN A 107 5.03 3.40 -0.06
CA GLN A 107 5.18 4.62 0.74
C GLN A 107 6.48 4.62 1.56
N LEU A 108 6.84 3.51 2.22
CA LEU A 108 8.11 3.42 2.94
C LEU A 108 9.33 3.46 1.99
N GLN A 109 9.23 2.88 0.80
CA GLN A 109 10.28 2.98 -0.22
C GLN A 109 10.44 4.41 -0.72
N LYS A 110 9.35 5.16 -0.90
CA LYS A 110 9.36 6.60 -1.23
C LYS A 110 10.04 7.42 -0.13
N ILE A 111 9.69 7.20 1.14
CA ILE A 111 10.34 7.87 2.28
C ILE A 111 11.83 7.52 2.34
N SER A 112 12.18 6.26 2.11
CA SER A 112 13.57 5.79 2.05
C SER A 112 14.37 6.51 0.96
N LEU A 113 13.79 6.67 -0.23
CA LEU A 113 14.42 7.42 -1.33
C LEU A 113 14.59 8.90 -0.99
N ARG A 114 13.57 9.55 -0.41
CA ARG A 114 13.65 10.94 0.04
C ARG A 114 14.76 11.12 1.10
N LEU A 115 14.87 10.18 2.04
CA LEU A 115 15.93 10.16 3.04
C LEU A 115 17.33 10.00 2.43
N GLN A 116 17.46 9.18 1.37
CA GLN A 116 18.69 9.05 0.60
C GLN A 116 19.06 10.38 -0.08
N THR A 117 18.10 11.06 -0.71
CA THR A 117 18.30 12.40 -1.32
C THR A 117 18.75 13.43 -0.29
N TYR A 118 18.11 13.47 0.89
CA TYR A 118 18.55 14.36 1.97
C TYR A 118 19.99 14.08 2.40
N ARG A 119 20.39 12.80 2.47
CA ARG A 119 21.77 12.43 2.82
C ARG A 119 22.77 12.88 1.76
N THR A 120 22.46 12.75 0.47
CA THR A 120 23.35 13.20 -0.61
C THR A 120 23.46 14.72 -0.64
N ASN A 121 22.36 15.43 -0.41
CA ASN A 121 22.33 16.89 -0.32
C ASN A 121 23.16 17.37 0.88
N GLU A 122 23.04 16.75 2.05
CA GLU A 122 23.86 17.06 3.22
C GLU A 122 25.36 16.87 2.95
N GLN A 123 25.75 15.77 2.29
CA GLN A 123 27.15 15.53 1.93
C GLN A 123 27.67 16.58 0.94
N MET A 124 26.85 16.98 -0.03
CA MET A 124 27.17 18.04 -0.97
C MET A 124 27.32 19.39 -0.26
N MET A 125 26.41 19.74 0.65
CA MET A 125 26.51 20.96 1.45
C MET A 125 27.76 20.98 2.33
N GLN A 126 28.11 19.85 2.96
CA GLN A 126 29.34 19.74 3.75
C GLN A 126 30.59 19.92 2.88
N ALA A 127 30.62 19.33 1.67
CA ALA A 127 31.70 19.51 0.72
C ALA A 127 31.79 20.95 0.21
N MET A 128 30.66 21.57 -0.13
CA MET A 128 30.59 22.97 -0.52
C MET A 128 31.06 23.90 0.60
N LYS A 129 30.67 23.64 1.85
CA LYS A 129 31.15 24.37 3.03
C LYS A 129 32.67 24.24 3.19
N GLY A 130 33.22 23.03 3.03
CA GLY A 130 34.67 22.79 3.09
C GLY A 130 35.43 23.50 1.97
N ALA A 131 34.97 23.37 0.72
CA ALA A 131 35.53 24.05 -0.44
C ALA A 131 35.45 25.58 -0.31
N THR A 132 34.33 26.07 0.21
CA THR A 132 34.09 27.48 0.53
C THR A 132 35.05 28.00 1.58
N MET A 133 35.25 27.26 2.67
CA MET A 133 36.20 27.63 3.71
C MET A 133 37.64 27.62 3.17
N ALA A 134 37.99 26.63 2.35
CA ALA A 134 39.29 26.56 1.69
C ALA A 134 39.49 27.77 0.74
N LEU A 135 38.50 28.09 -0.10
CA LEU A 135 38.52 29.27 -0.97
C LEU A 135 38.59 30.57 -0.16
N GLY A 136 37.83 30.71 0.93
CA GLY A 136 37.90 31.88 1.81
C GLY A 136 39.25 32.01 2.54
N SER A 137 39.87 30.90 2.92
CA SER A 137 41.21 30.88 3.52
C SER A 137 42.32 31.22 2.51
N MET A 138 42.12 30.84 1.25
CA MET A 138 43.03 31.14 0.14
C MET A 138 42.78 32.53 -0.46
N ASN A 139 41.65 33.17 -0.12
CA ASN A 139 41.18 34.40 -0.75
C ASN A 139 40.57 35.39 0.26
N LYS A 140 41.38 35.89 1.18
CA LYS A 140 40.98 37.01 2.05
C LYS A 140 40.77 38.34 1.28
N SER A 141 40.86 38.32 -0.07
CA SER A 141 40.77 39.48 -0.96
C SER A 141 39.86 39.31 -2.20
N MET A 142 39.06 38.25 -2.36
CA MET A 142 38.10 38.16 -3.48
C MET A 142 36.88 37.27 -3.15
N ASN A 143 35.70 37.83 -3.46
CA ASN A 143 34.42 37.16 -3.77
C ASN A 143 33.60 36.48 -2.65
N LEU A 144 33.60 37.00 -1.42
CA LEU A 144 32.54 36.71 -0.42
C LEU A 144 31.09 36.87 -0.94
N PRO A 145 30.75 37.86 -1.79
CA PRO A 145 29.38 38.06 -2.28
C PRO A 145 28.88 36.96 -3.25
N GLN A 146 29.76 36.35 -4.05
CA GLN A 146 29.37 35.30 -4.99
C GLN A 146 29.04 34.00 -4.26
N LEU A 147 29.77 33.71 -3.18
CA LEU A 147 29.51 32.57 -2.32
C LEU A 147 28.14 32.66 -1.62
N GLN A 148 27.80 33.84 -1.09
CA GLN A 148 26.50 34.06 -0.45
C GLN A 148 25.36 33.88 -1.46
N ARG A 149 25.54 34.29 -2.73
CA ARG A 149 24.57 34.02 -3.80
C ARG A 149 24.41 32.53 -4.07
N ILE A 150 25.51 31.78 -4.21
CA ILE A 150 25.45 30.34 -4.47
C ILE A 150 24.71 29.60 -3.34
N ALA A 151 24.93 29.99 -2.07
CA ALA A 151 24.22 29.41 -0.94
C ALA A 151 22.70 29.71 -0.99
N MET A 152 22.32 30.97 -1.27
CA MET A 152 20.91 31.37 -1.38
C MET A 152 20.22 30.74 -2.59
N GLU A 153 20.92 30.61 -3.71
CA GLU A 153 20.40 30.03 -4.95
C GLU A 153 20.23 28.51 -4.80
N PHE A 154 21.14 27.85 -4.08
CA PHE A 154 20.99 26.44 -3.70
C PHE A 154 19.79 26.20 -2.78
N GLU A 155 19.58 27.05 -1.76
CA GLU A 155 18.42 26.98 -0.86
C GLU A 155 17.11 27.12 -1.65
N ARG A 156 17.04 28.11 -2.56
CA ARG A 156 15.89 28.33 -3.44
C ARG A 156 15.63 27.15 -4.38
N GLU A 157 16.68 26.58 -4.98
CA GLU A 157 16.53 25.42 -5.89
C GLU A 157 16.11 24.16 -5.12
N ASN A 158 16.57 23.99 -3.87
CA ASN A 158 16.13 22.90 -2.98
C ASN A 158 14.63 23.02 -2.67
N ASP A 159 14.16 24.22 -2.31
CA ASP A 159 12.75 24.48 -2.01
C ASP A 159 11.85 24.24 -3.22
N ILE A 160 12.29 24.65 -4.42
CA ILE A 160 11.54 24.40 -5.67
C ILE A 160 11.45 22.90 -5.98
N MET A 161 12.52 22.15 -5.70
CA MET A 161 12.53 20.70 -5.86
C MET A 161 11.61 19.99 -4.87
N ASP A 162 11.62 20.40 -3.60
CA ASP A 162 10.73 19.84 -2.57
C ASP A 162 9.25 20.14 -2.89
N GLN A 163 8.92 21.36 -3.33
CA GLN A 163 7.55 21.71 -3.77
C GLN A 163 7.09 20.93 -5.00
N ARG A 164 7.97 20.72 -5.99
CA ARG A 164 7.65 19.91 -7.18
C ARG A 164 7.37 18.45 -6.83
N GLN A 165 8.10 17.92 -5.85
CA GLN A 165 7.89 16.56 -5.38
C GLN A 165 6.55 16.43 -4.65
N GLU A 166 6.17 17.40 -3.81
CA GLU A 166 4.87 17.43 -3.12
C GLU A 166 3.69 17.52 -4.10
N MET A 167 3.77 18.41 -5.10
CA MET A 167 2.72 18.51 -6.13
C MET A 167 2.56 17.22 -6.97
N MET A 168 3.66 16.49 -7.18
CA MET A 168 3.61 15.22 -7.90
C MET A 168 3.09 14.08 -7.02
N ASP A 169 3.33 14.16 -5.71
CA ASP A 169 2.83 13.21 -4.73
C ASP A 169 1.32 13.34 -4.53
N ASP A 170 0.80 14.57 -4.39
CA ASP A 170 -0.63 14.85 -4.24
C ASP A 170 -1.43 14.37 -5.47
N ALA A 171 -0.88 14.55 -6.68
CA ALA A 171 -1.49 14.07 -7.91
C ALA A 171 -1.54 12.53 -8.02
N ILE A 172 -0.65 11.83 -7.32
CA ILE A 172 -0.60 10.35 -7.30
C ILE A 172 -1.51 9.80 -6.20
N ASP A 173 -1.55 10.46 -5.03
CA ASP A 173 -2.37 10.04 -3.90
C ASP A 173 -3.88 10.26 -4.19
N ASP A 174 -4.26 11.36 -4.85
CA ASP A 174 -5.65 11.60 -5.30
C ASP A 174 -6.15 10.54 -6.31
N ALA A 175 -5.25 9.91 -7.06
CA ALA A 175 -5.60 8.84 -7.98
C ALA A 175 -5.81 7.48 -7.28
N MET A 176 -5.27 7.29 -6.07
CA MET A 176 -5.35 6.02 -5.32
C MET A 176 -6.48 5.96 -4.27
N ASP A 177 -7.04 7.10 -3.83
CA ASP A 177 -7.99 7.14 -2.71
C ASP A 177 -9.46 6.82 -3.08
N THR A 178 -9.73 6.37 -4.31
CA THR A 178 -11.12 6.16 -4.80
C THR A 178 -11.73 4.79 -4.45
N GLY A 179 -11.10 3.96 -3.61
CA GLY A 179 -11.44 2.53 -3.49
C GLY A 179 -12.07 2.04 -2.18
N VAL A 180 -12.46 2.91 -1.25
CA VAL A 180 -12.94 2.51 0.09
C VAL A 180 -14.47 2.35 0.12
N GLU A 181 -15.02 1.47 -0.72
CA GLU A 181 -16.44 1.13 -0.66
C GLU A 181 -16.70 -0.16 0.12
N GLU A 182 -17.81 -0.14 0.87
CA GLU A 182 -18.30 -1.17 1.78
C GLU A 182 -18.23 -2.58 1.16
N GLU A 183 -17.89 -3.57 2.00
CA GLU A 183 -17.92 -4.98 1.61
C GLU A 183 -19.36 -5.38 1.24
N GLY A 184 -19.73 -5.20 -0.03
CA GLY A 184 -20.97 -5.72 -0.57
C GLY A 184 -20.97 -7.24 -0.51
N ASP A 185 -22.11 -7.82 -0.12
CA ASP A 185 -22.32 -9.28 -0.20
C ASP A 185 -22.12 -9.80 -1.64
N GLU A 186 -22.26 -8.94 -2.66
CA GLU A 186 -21.95 -9.19 -4.07
C GLU A 186 -20.47 -9.53 -4.31
N VAL A 187 -19.53 -8.84 -3.64
CA VAL A 187 -18.09 -9.12 -3.78
C VAL A 187 -17.76 -10.52 -3.23
N VAL A 188 -18.47 -10.94 -2.18
CA VAL A 188 -18.29 -12.27 -1.59
C VAL A 188 -18.81 -13.35 -2.54
N GLU A 189 -19.95 -13.11 -3.19
CA GLU A 189 -20.52 -14.00 -4.20
C GLU A 189 -19.60 -14.13 -5.41
N GLN A 190 -19.08 -13.01 -5.93
CA GLN A 190 -18.10 -13.02 -7.01
C GLN A 190 -16.83 -13.83 -6.68
N VAL A 191 -16.32 -13.75 -5.45
CA VAL A 191 -15.15 -14.53 -5.01
C VAL A 191 -15.48 -16.02 -4.87
N LEU A 192 -16.69 -16.37 -4.47
CA LEU A 192 -17.13 -17.78 -4.43
C LEU A 192 -17.24 -18.37 -5.84
N GLU A 193 -17.75 -17.59 -6.79
CA GLU A 193 -17.78 -17.95 -8.22
C GLU A 193 -16.36 -18.10 -8.79
N GLU A 194 -15.44 -17.17 -8.49
CA GLU A 194 -14.02 -17.23 -8.92
C GLU A 194 -13.34 -18.53 -8.47
N ILE A 195 -13.66 -19.02 -7.26
CA ILE A 195 -13.08 -20.26 -6.71
C ILE A 195 -13.67 -21.53 -7.37
N GLY A 196 -14.75 -21.37 -8.13
CA GLY A 196 -15.51 -22.47 -8.74
C GLY A 196 -16.43 -23.17 -7.74
N VAL A 197 -16.85 -22.47 -6.69
CA VAL A 197 -17.96 -22.91 -5.84
C VAL A 197 -19.25 -22.49 -6.55
N ASP A 198 -19.60 -23.25 -7.56
CA ASP A 198 -20.89 -23.10 -8.24
C ASP A 198 -22.01 -23.39 -7.23
N LEU A 199 -22.61 -22.34 -6.68
CA LEU A 199 -23.81 -22.43 -5.84
C LEU A 199 -24.95 -23.16 -6.58
N SER A 200 -24.87 -23.19 -7.90
CA SER A 200 -25.73 -23.89 -8.84
C SER A 200 -25.74 -25.42 -8.69
N GLN A 201 -24.70 -26.06 -8.13
CA GLN A 201 -24.78 -27.50 -7.83
C GLN A 201 -25.69 -27.84 -6.64
N SER A 202 -26.06 -26.85 -5.82
CA SER A 202 -26.98 -27.01 -4.69
C SER A 202 -28.42 -26.57 -4.99
N LEU A 203 -28.63 -25.81 -6.08
CA LEU A 203 -29.94 -25.61 -6.70
C LEU A 203 -30.14 -26.77 -7.66
N GLY A 204 -30.63 -27.88 -7.11
CA GLY A 204 -30.65 -29.19 -7.72
C GLY A 204 -31.07 -29.22 -9.18
N GLU A 205 -30.62 -30.26 -9.86
CA GLU A 205 -31.23 -30.78 -11.08
C GLU A 205 -32.75 -30.68 -10.97
N THR A 206 -33.34 -29.59 -11.46
CA THR A 206 -34.77 -29.57 -11.75
C THR A 206 -34.94 -30.66 -12.78
N PRO A 207 -35.67 -31.75 -12.48
CA PRO A 207 -35.80 -32.85 -13.42
C PRO A 207 -36.54 -32.29 -14.64
N SER A 208 -35.82 -32.08 -15.74
CA SER A 208 -36.36 -31.74 -17.06
C SER A 208 -37.11 -32.93 -17.68
N GLY A 209 -37.71 -33.78 -16.86
CA GLY A 209 -38.47 -34.96 -17.23
C GLY A 209 -39.90 -34.81 -16.75
N LEU A 210 -40.64 -33.86 -17.33
CA LEU A 210 -42.09 -34.00 -17.38
C LEU A 210 -42.38 -35.11 -18.41
N PRO A 211 -42.93 -36.27 -18.02
CA PRO A 211 -43.50 -37.17 -18.99
C PRO A 211 -44.67 -36.42 -19.65
N THR A 212 -44.56 -36.19 -20.95
CA THR A 212 -45.67 -35.70 -21.76
C THR A 212 -46.71 -36.83 -21.87
N THR A 213 -47.47 -37.07 -20.82
CA THR A 213 -48.72 -37.83 -20.93
C THR A 213 -49.72 -36.92 -21.62
N ALA A 214 -49.82 -37.09 -22.95
CA ALA A 214 -50.87 -36.54 -23.77
C ALA A 214 -52.22 -37.08 -23.25
N VAL A 215 -52.94 -36.26 -22.49
CA VAL A 215 -54.35 -36.50 -22.20
C VAL A 215 -55.12 -35.97 -23.40
N ALA A 216 -55.77 -36.88 -24.14
CA ALA A 216 -56.67 -36.54 -25.23
C ALA A 216 -57.90 -35.84 -24.66
N GLU A 217 -57.99 -34.53 -24.82
CA GLU A 217 -59.20 -33.76 -24.49
C GLU A 217 -60.25 -33.93 -25.59
N GLY A 218 -61.36 -34.57 -25.21
CA GLY A 218 -62.57 -34.68 -26.01
C GLY A 218 -63.20 -33.30 -26.26
N LYS A 219 -63.53 -33.04 -27.52
CA LYS A 219 -64.30 -31.87 -27.95
C LYS A 219 -65.65 -31.82 -27.22
N VAL A 220 -65.86 -30.75 -26.45
CA VAL A 220 -67.20 -30.30 -26.06
C VAL A 220 -67.46 -28.96 -26.74
N ALA A 221 -68.56 -28.89 -27.49
CA ALA A 221 -68.99 -27.74 -28.25
C ALA A 221 -69.41 -26.58 -27.33
N GLN A 222 -68.91 -25.38 -27.61
CA GLN A 222 -69.43 -24.15 -27.01
C GLN A 222 -70.18 -23.33 -28.06
N ALA A 223 -71.38 -22.92 -27.66
CA ALA A 223 -72.42 -22.35 -28.49
C ALA A 223 -72.16 -20.90 -28.90
N ILE A 224 -72.79 -20.58 -30.03
CA ILE A 224 -72.90 -19.31 -30.77
C ILE A 224 -73.59 -18.20 -29.95
N GLY A 225 -73.09 -16.97 -30.11
CA GLY A 225 -73.80 -15.71 -29.82
C GLY A 225 -72.89 -14.51 -30.11
N SER A 226 -72.76 -14.07 -31.36
CA SER A 226 -73.54 -13.01 -32.05
C SER A 226 -73.16 -11.57 -31.66
N GLY A 227 -72.64 -10.83 -32.65
CA GLY A 227 -72.47 -9.37 -32.68
C GLY A 227 -71.00 -8.98 -32.62
N GLY A 228 -70.37 -8.30 -33.57
CA GLY A 228 -70.82 -7.67 -34.81
C GLY A 228 -69.78 -6.59 -35.14
N GLY A 229 -69.20 -6.62 -36.34
CA GLY A 229 -68.59 -5.45 -37.00
C GLY A 229 -67.10 -5.15 -36.75
N GLY A 230 -66.26 -5.54 -37.71
CA GLY A 230 -65.38 -4.59 -38.41
C GLY A 230 -64.02 -4.20 -37.83
N GLY A 231 -62.95 -4.82 -38.36
CA GLY A 231 -61.83 -4.10 -39.00
C GLY A 231 -60.66 -3.58 -38.15
N GLY A 232 -59.46 -4.13 -38.41
CA GLY A 232 -58.14 -3.57 -38.04
C GLY A 232 -57.76 -3.86 -36.58
N GLY A 233 -56.64 -4.51 -36.24
CA GLY A 233 -55.33 -4.47 -36.86
C GLY A 233 -54.45 -3.50 -36.08
N PHE A 234 -53.69 -4.06 -35.12
CA PHE A 234 -52.70 -3.43 -34.22
C PHE A 234 -53.26 -2.71 -32.98
N ASP A 235 -52.63 -3.00 -31.83
CA ASP A 235 -52.49 -2.13 -30.64
C ASP A 235 -53.01 -2.59 -29.25
N ALA A 236 -53.08 -3.91 -28.98
CA ALA A 236 -53.29 -4.41 -27.62
C ALA A 236 -52.10 -4.19 -26.64
N GLY A 237 -51.04 -3.50 -27.09
CA GLY A 237 -49.83 -3.23 -26.33
C GLY A 237 -49.81 -1.84 -25.68
N ASP A 238 -50.32 -0.81 -26.38
CA ASP A 238 -50.34 0.54 -25.84
C ASP A 238 -51.35 0.71 -24.71
N ASP A 239 -52.46 -0.04 -24.71
CA ASP A 239 -53.45 0.01 -23.61
C ASP A 239 -52.88 -0.44 -22.25
N ASP A 240 -52.01 -1.45 -22.21
CA ASP A 240 -51.36 -1.91 -20.96
C ASP A 240 -50.26 -0.93 -20.50
N LEU A 241 -49.60 -0.25 -21.45
CA LEU A 241 -48.60 0.78 -21.15
C LEU A 241 -49.26 2.07 -20.64
N GLN A 242 -50.41 2.46 -21.21
CA GLN A 242 -51.20 3.60 -20.77
C GLN A 242 -51.70 3.41 -19.33
N ALA A 243 -52.19 2.21 -19.00
CA ALA A 243 -52.64 1.86 -17.65
C ALA A 243 -51.52 1.93 -16.61
N ARG A 244 -50.30 1.52 -16.98
CA ARG A 244 -49.11 1.64 -16.12
C ARG A 244 -48.69 3.09 -15.92
N LEU A 245 -48.80 3.93 -16.94
CA LEU A 245 -48.41 5.35 -16.88
C LEU A 245 -49.35 6.17 -15.97
N ASP A 246 -50.64 5.87 -15.99
CA ASP A 246 -51.61 6.51 -15.10
C ASP A 246 -51.44 6.10 -13.63
N SER A 247 -50.96 4.87 -13.36
CA SER A 247 -50.63 4.44 -12.00
C SER A 247 -49.44 5.17 -11.37
N LEU A 248 -48.54 5.72 -12.19
CA LEU A 248 -47.37 6.51 -11.76
C LEU A 248 -47.67 8.00 -11.55
N ARG A 249 -48.84 8.46 -12.02
CA ARG A 249 -49.29 9.86 -11.91
C ARG A 249 -50.19 10.14 -10.70
N ARG A 250 -50.38 9.16 -9.81
CA ARG A 250 -51.23 9.29 -8.63
C ARG A 250 -50.44 9.35 -7.33
#